data_AF-A0A7S2CWV5-F1
#
_entry.id   AF-A0A7S2CWV5-F1
#
_cell.length_a   1.000
_cell.length_b   1.000
_cell.length_c   1.000
_cell.angle_alpha   90.00
_cell.angle_beta   90.00
_cell.angle_gamma   90.00
#
_symmetry.space_group_name_H-M   'P 1'
#
loop_
_entity.id
_entity.type
_entity.pdbx_description
1 polymer ?
#
loop_
_entity_poly.entity_id
_entity_poly.type
_entity_poly.pdbx_seq_one_letter_code
_entity_poly.pdbx_strand_id
1 'polypeptide(L)'
;ILGKIMLSVLRHVSRRNLLSLRPSGRVLSLSTVQHGHTEDLGRSPSLVQPTLDYVKNLPCGYSEMDNDSIVLLASNGDQGACEERLVRVIMATDSIEWEEATEVVEEMRTYNREGMDKFVIPQWGFIGSCFLVGVITFPLCFHEPSATYFNEIMVTADVPPPEDRETWLEIGIWTWNWMEPPLGHASFFILCCDFARAQLDNLKYPRWHTRIIDGRAAKIANRYPQYPRPIVEAWSASHGFSP
;
A
#
# COMPACT_ATOMS: atom_id res chain seq x y z
N ILE A 1 20.50 -2.36 18.54
CA ILE A 1 20.70 -3.48 17.57
C ILE A 1 19.35 -3.99 17.05
N LEU A 2 18.41 -4.37 17.91
CA LEU A 2 17.04 -4.77 17.55
C LEU A 2 16.32 -3.81 16.58
N GLY A 3 16.38 -2.49 16.79
CA GLY A 3 15.75 -1.53 15.89
C GLY A 3 16.29 -1.56 14.44
N LYS A 4 17.59 -1.80 14.25
CA LYS A 4 18.19 -1.92 12.90
C LYS A 4 17.79 -3.24 12.22
N ILE A 5 17.65 -4.31 12.99
CA ILE A 5 17.20 -5.61 12.49
C ILE A 5 15.72 -5.52 12.06
N MET A 6 14.88 -4.90 12.88
CA MET A 6 13.46 -4.71 12.56
C MET A 6 13.26 -3.83 11.32
N LEU A 7 14.00 -2.72 11.20
CA LEU A 7 14.02 -1.88 9.99
C LEU A 7 14.50 -2.63 8.74
N SER A 8 15.47 -3.54 8.88
CA SER A 8 15.98 -4.36 7.78
C SER A 8 14.94 -5.39 7.31
N VAL A 9 14.30 -6.09 8.25
CA VAL A 9 13.22 -7.05 7.95
C VAL A 9 12.03 -6.34 7.31
N LEU A 10 11.64 -5.17 7.83
CA LEU A 10 10.57 -4.36 7.25
C LEU A 10 10.86 -3.92 5.80
N ARG A 11 12.09 -3.47 5.51
CA ARG A 11 12.51 -3.15 4.14
C ARG A 11 12.47 -4.36 3.21
N HIS A 12 12.80 -5.55 3.72
CA HIS A 12 12.85 -6.77 2.92
C HIS A 12 11.45 -7.32 2.62
N VAL A 13 10.53 -7.29 3.60
CA VAL A 13 9.13 -7.69 3.42
C VAL A 13 8.39 -6.71 2.50
N SER A 14 8.63 -5.41 2.63
CA SER A 14 8.07 -4.38 1.74
C SER A 14 8.46 -4.62 0.26
N ARG A 15 9.74 -4.94 0.00
CA ARG A 15 10.22 -5.25 -1.37
C ARG A 15 9.61 -6.51 -1.99
N ARG A 16 9.29 -7.54 -1.21
CA ARG A 16 8.71 -8.79 -1.75
C ARG A 16 7.20 -8.66 -2.04
N ASN A 17 6.46 -7.86 -1.28
CA ASN A 17 5.03 -7.64 -1.54
C ASN A 17 4.76 -6.69 -2.71
N LEU A 18 5.69 -5.78 -3.04
CA LEU A 18 5.57 -4.93 -4.22
C LEU A 18 5.56 -5.72 -5.55
N LEU A 19 6.11 -6.94 -5.57
CA LEU A 19 6.13 -7.78 -6.77
C LEU A 19 4.83 -8.59 -6.99
N SER A 20 3.91 -8.68 -6.01
CA SER A 20 2.62 -9.39 -6.17
C SER A 20 1.44 -8.48 -6.48
N LEU A 21 1.64 -7.15 -6.42
CA LEU A 21 0.64 -6.16 -6.81
C LEU A 21 0.72 -5.86 -8.31
N ARG A 22 0.64 -6.90 -9.17
CA ARG A 22 0.05 -6.67 -10.49
C ARG A 22 -1.43 -6.47 -10.22
N PRO A 23 -2.04 -5.30 -10.53
CA PRO A 23 -3.48 -5.21 -10.52
C PRO A 23 -3.99 -6.38 -11.35
N SER A 24 -4.87 -7.19 -10.76
CA SER A 24 -5.60 -8.21 -11.50
C SER A 24 -6.42 -7.44 -12.51
N GLY A 25 -5.81 -7.20 -13.67
CA GLY A 25 -6.44 -6.56 -14.80
C GLY A 25 -7.64 -7.43 -15.08
N ARG A 26 -8.82 -6.93 -14.74
CA ARG A 26 -10.01 -7.27 -15.50
C ARG A 26 -9.62 -6.98 -16.93
N VAL A 27 -9.30 -8.04 -17.66
CA VAL A 27 -9.23 -8.01 -19.12
C VAL A 27 -10.66 -7.75 -19.55
N LEU A 28 -11.06 -6.48 -19.51
CA LEU A 28 -12.19 -6.01 -20.27
C LEU A 28 -11.76 -6.26 -21.70
N SER A 29 -12.39 -7.25 -22.32
CA SER A 29 -12.16 -7.57 -23.72
C SER A 29 -12.21 -6.27 -24.49
N LEU A 30 -11.09 -5.91 -25.11
CA LEU A 30 -10.94 -4.73 -25.94
C LEU A 30 -11.97 -4.86 -27.07
N SER A 31 -13.18 -4.35 -26.88
CA SER A 31 -14.08 -4.08 -27.98
C SER A 31 -13.47 -2.89 -28.69
N THR A 32 -12.58 -3.19 -29.64
CA THR A 32 -11.99 -2.24 -30.57
C THR A 32 -13.09 -1.31 -31.05
N VAL A 33 -13.06 -0.06 -30.60
CA VAL A 33 -13.87 1.01 -31.16
C VAL A 33 -13.38 1.18 -32.59
N GLN A 34 -14.08 0.54 -33.53
CA GLN A 34 -13.87 0.73 -34.96
C GLN A 34 -14.20 2.19 -35.27
N HIS A 35 -13.17 3.00 -35.41
CA HIS A 35 -13.26 4.27 -36.13
C HIS A 35 -13.71 3.94 -37.55
N GLY A 36 -14.77 4.63 -37.99
CA GLY A 36 -15.54 4.28 -39.19
C GLY A 36 -14.68 4.14 -40.44
N HIS A 37 -14.45 2.89 -40.83
CA HIS A 37 -14.37 2.50 -42.22
C HIS A 37 -15.45 1.45 -42.44
N THR A 38 -16.57 1.89 -43.01
CA THR A 38 -17.59 1.00 -43.55
C THR A 38 -16.99 0.11 -44.63
N GLU A 39 -17.41 -1.16 -44.61
CA GLU A 39 -17.19 -2.20 -45.63
C GLU A 39 -15.90 -3.03 -45.51
N ASP A 40 -15.96 -4.15 -44.78
CA ASP A 40 -15.92 -5.51 -45.36
C ASP A 40 -15.94 -6.58 -44.23
N LEU A 41 -17.13 -7.02 -43.81
CA LEU A 41 -17.37 -7.94 -42.68
C LEU A 41 -17.20 -9.43 -43.05
N GLY A 42 -16.13 -9.78 -43.78
CA GLY A 42 -16.00 -11.12 -44.38
C GLY A 42 -14.75 -11.94 -44.02
N ARG A 43 -13.68 -11.33 -43.47
CA ARG A 43 -12.39 -12.00 -43.33
C ARG A 43 -11.85 -11.80 -41.92
N SER A 44 -11.68 -12.90 -41.17
CA SER A 44 -10.86 -12.86 -39.95
C SER A 44 -9.50 -12.28 -40.37
N PRO A 45 -9.05 -11.15 -39.79
CA PRO A 45 -7.75 -10.59 -40.16
C PRO A 45 -6.72 -11.68 -39.89
N SER A 46 -6.13 -12.21 -40.96
CA SER A 46 -4.95 -13.06 -40.83
C SER A 46 -3.96 -12.30 -39.97
N LEU A 47 -3.43 -12.93 -38.93
CA LEU A 47 -2.47 -12.33 -37.99
C LEU A 47 -1.27 -11.80 -38.78
N VAL A 48 -1.34 -10.53 -39.22
CA VAL A 48 -0.23 -9.84 -39.87
C VAL A 48 0.75 -9.54 -38.76
N GLN A 49 1.93 -10.16 -38.83
CA GLN A 49 3.00 -9.87 -37.89
C GLN A 49 3.43 -8.40 -38.06
N PRO A 50 3.57 -7.63 -36.98
CA PRO A 50 3.99 -6.24 -37.07
C PRO A 50 5.40 -6.15 -37.69
N THR A 51 5.59 -5.22 -38.63
CA THR A 51 6.89 -4.97 -39.26
C THR A 51 7.80 -4.15 -38.33
N LEU A 52 9.12 -4.27 -38.48
CA LEU A 52 10.07 -3.51 -37.66
C LEU A 52 9.90 -1.99 -37.79
N ASP A 53 9.56 -1.51 -38.98
CA ASP A 53 9.36 -0.07 -39.22
C ASP A 53 8.08 0.44 -38.55
N TYR A 54 7.04 -0.39 -38.44
CA TYR A 54 5.86 -0.06 -37.63
C TYR A 54 6.22 0.07 -36.15
N VAL A 55 6.98 -0.90 -35.61
CA VAL A 55 7.36 -0.91 -34.20
C VAL A 55 8.22 0.30 -33.82
N LYS A 56 9.11 0.76 -34.72
CA LYS A 56 9.93 1.98 -34.49
C LYS A 56 9.12 3.27 -34.38
N ASN A 57 7.92 3.30 -34.95
CA ASN A 57 7.03 4.45 -34.93
C ASN A 57 5.95 4.34 -33.83
N LEU A 58 6.01 3.30 -32.98
CA LEU A 58 5.07 3.19 -31.87
C LEU A 58 5.39 4.25 -30.81
N PRO A 59 4.37 4.94 -30.26
CA PRO A 59 4.58 5.89 -29.18
C PRO A 59 5.19 5.17 -27.98
N CYS A 60 6.32 5.68 -27.51
CA CYS A 60 7.07 5.08 -26.42
C CYS A 60 6.73 5.72 -25.06
N GLY A 61 6.19 6.94 -25.07
CA GLY A 61 5.77 7.67 -23.87
C GLY A 61 4.33 8.18 -23.96
N TYR A 62 3.72 8.48 -22.82
CA TYR A 62 2.35 9.03 -22.75
C TYR A 62 2.21 10.35 -23.52
N SER A 63 3.24 11.19 -23.53
CA SER A 63 3.26 12.47 -24.26
C SER A 63 3.13 12.30 -25.77
N GLU A 64 3.61 11.19 -26.33
CA GLU A 64 3.55 10.86 -27.76
C GLU A 64 2.22 10.21 -28.17
N MET A 65 1.39 9.80 -27.19
CA MET A 65 0.13 9.11 -27.48
C MET A 65 -0.95 10.08 -27.95
N ASP A 66 -1.84 9.57 -28.79
CA ASP A 66 -3.03 10.31 -29.19
C ASP A 66 -3.98 10.53 -27.99
N ASN A 67 -4.75 11.63 -28.05
CA ASN A 67 -5.64 12.03 -26.97
C ASN A 67 -6.70 10.96 -26.65
N ASP A 68 -7.24 10.28 -27.66
CA ASP A 68 -8.25 9.24 -27.44
C ASP A 68 -7.68 8.04 -26.69
N SER A 69 -6.43 7.69 -26.98
CA SER A 69 -5.72 6.61 -26.30
C SER A 69 -5.45 6.96 -24.83
N ILE A 70 -5.06 8.20 -24.55
CA ILE A 70 -4.84 8.69 -23.18
C ILE A 70 -6.15 8.70 -22.40
N VAL A 71 -7.24 9.20 -22.98
CA VAL A 71 -8.55 9.21 -22.31
C VAL A 71 -9.01 7.79 -22.00
N LEU A 72 -8.80 6.84 -22.92
CA LEU A 72 -9.12 5.43 -22.70
C LEU A 72 -8.28 4.82 -21.56
N LEU A 73 -6.96 5.03 -21.56
CA LEU A 73 -6.07 4.53 -20.51
C LEU A 73 -6.36 5.18 -19.14
N ALA A 74 -6.61 6.48 -19.11
CA ALA A 74 -7.00 7.20 -17.91
C ALA A 74 -8.34 6.67 -17.34
N SER A 75 -9.29 6.34 -18.22
CA SER A 75 -10.57 5.73 -17.81
C SER A 75 -10.40 4.33 -17.22
N ASN A 76 -9.31 3.62 -17.59
CA ASN A 76 -8.92 2.34 -17.00
C ASN A 76 -8.13 2.50 -15.68
N GLY A 77 -7.89 3.74 -15.22
CA GLY A 77 -7.15 4.04 -14.01
C GLY A 77 -5.63 3.98 -14.16
N ASP A 78 -5.11 4.03 -15.38
CA ASP A 78 -3.66 4.15 -15.58
C ASP A 78 -3.16 5.51 -15.06
N GLN A 79 -2.21 5.47 -14.14
CA GLN A 79 -1.72 6.67 -13.46
C GLN A 79 -1.01 7.64 -14.42
N GLY A 80 -0.17 7.11 -15.32
CA GLY A 80 0.60 7.94 -16.26
C GLY A 80 -0.31 8.61 -17.28
N ALA A 81 -1.33 7.90 -17.77
CA ALA A 81 -2.33 8.49 -18.65
C ALA A 81 -3.20 9.54 -17.95
N CYS A 82 -3.59 9.32 -16.68
CA CYS A 82 -4.30 10.34 -15.90
C CYS A 82 -3.46 11.62 -15.71
N GLU A 83 -2.15 11.46 -15.51
CA GLU A 83 -1.20 12.56 -15.36
C GLU A 83 -1.02 13.34 -16.65
N GLU A 84 -0.71 12.67 -17.75
CA GLU A 84 -0.57 13.30 -19.07
C GLU A 84 -1.88 14.00 -19.47
N ARG A 85 -3.04 13.40 -19.20
CA ARG A 85 -4.34 14.04 -19.42
C ARG A 85 -4.48 15.34 -18.64
N LEU A 86 -4.03 15.38 -17.38
CA LEU A 86 -4.05 16.59 -16.57
C LEU A 86 -3.08 17.65 -17.11
N VAL A 87 -1.87 17.24 -17.52
CA VAL A 87 -0.87 18.14 -18.15
C VAL A 87 -1.46 18.82 -19.39
N ARG A 88 -2.08 18.06 -20.30
CA ARG A 88 -2.72 18.62 -21.52
C ARG A 88 -3.84 19.61 -21.20
N VAL A 89 -4.60 19.34 -20.14
CA VAL A 89 -5.65 20.24 -19.67
C VAL A 89 -5.06 21.54 -19.11
N ILE A 90 -3.96 21.47 -18.36
CA ILE A 90 -3.25 22.63 -17.84
C ILE A 90 -2.68 23.46 -19.00
N MET A 91 -1.99 22.82 -19.97
CA MET A 91 -1.50 23.49 -21.17
C MET A 91 -2.61 24.23 -21.92
N ALA A 92 -3.76 23.58 -22.13
CA ALA A 92 -4.90 24.18 -22.83
C ALA A 92 -5.57 25.32 -22.03
N THR A 93 -5.61 25.23 -20.69
CA THR A 93 -6.26 26.23 -19.83
C THR A 93 -5.37 27.46 -19.64
N ASP A 94 -4.08 27.23 -19.39
CA ASP A 94 -3.13 28.27 -18.99
C ASP A 94 -2.28 28.78 -20.16
N SER A 95 -2.37 28.12 -21.33
CA SER A 95 -1.60 28.44 -22.55
C SER A 95 -0.08 28.42 -22.33
N ILE A 96 0.39 27.42 -21.58
CA ILE A 96 1.79 27.21 -21.24
C ILE A 96 2.37 25.97 -21.93
N GLU A 97 3.69 25.89 -22.00
CA GLU A 97 4.41 24.75 -22.56
C GLU A 97 4.33 23.52 -21.65
N TRP A 98 4.60 22.34 -22.23
CA TRP A 98 4.48 21.05 -21.54
C TRP A 98 5.37 20.95 -20.28
N GLU A 99 6.58 21.50 -20.35
CA GLU A 99 7.53 21.48 -19.21
C GLU A 99 6.96 22.27 -18.02
N GLU A 100 6.45 23.48 -18.26
CA GLU A 100 5.83 24.33 -17.23
C GLU A 100 4.56 23.69 -16.66
N ALA A 101 3.72 23.09 -17.51
CA ALA A 101 2.54 22.36 -17.06
C ALA A 101 2.89 21.15 -16.17
N THR A 102 4.01 20.48 -16.45
CA THR A 102 4.50 19.37 -15.63
C THR A 102 4.97 19.84 -14.25
N GLU A 103 5.58 21.01 -14.15
CA GLU A 103 5.95 21.63 -12.87
C GLU A 103 4.70 21.91 -12.01
N VAL A 104 3.62 22.42 -12.61
CA VAL A 104 2.33 22.62 -11.92
C VAL A 104 1.78 21.29 -11.40
N VAL A 105 1.84 20.22 -12.19
CA VAL A 105 1.40 18.89 -11.75
C VAL A 105 2.26 18.35 -10.60
N GLU A 106 3.56 18.61 -10.58
CA GLU A 106 4.44 18.22 -9.46
C GLU A 106 4.13 19.00 -8.17
N GLU A 107 3.78 20.29 -8.29
CA GLU A 107 3.27 21.09 -7.17
C GLU A 107 1.97 20.47 -6.62
N MET A 108 1.02 20.18 -7.52
CA MET A 108 -0.24 19.51 -7.16
C MET A 108 0.05 18.16 -6.49
N ARG A 109 1.06 17.41 -6.96
CA ARG A 109 1.45 16.10 -6.40
C ARG A 109 2.00 16.25 -4.99
N THR A 110 2.86 17.24 -4.76
CA THR A 110 3.39 17.55 -3.44
C THR A 110 2.25 17.87 -2.48
N TYR A 111 1.32 18.73 -2.89
CA TYR A 111 0.13 19.06 -2.09
C TYR A 111 -0.81 17.86 -1.87
N ASN A 112 -0.92 16.96 -2.84
CA ASN A 112 -1.68 15.71 -2.74
C ASN A 112 -1.12 14.79 -1.64
N ARG A 113 0.20 14.80 -1.45
CA ARG A 113 0.87 13.97 -0.44
C ARG A 113 0.81 14.57 0.96
N GLU A 114 0.59 15.87 1.08
CA GLU A 114 0.54 16.55 2.38
C GLU A 114 -0.55 15.99 3.29
N GLY A 115 -0.14 15.56 4.48
CA GLY A 115 -1.04 15.04 5.51
C GLY A 115 -1.35 13.55 5.39
N MET A 116 -0.85 12.85 4.37
CA MET A 116 -0.97 11.39 4.26
C MET A 116 -0.33 10.67 5.45
N ASP A 117 0.81 11.16 5.93
CA ASP A 117 1.53 10.57 7.07
C ASP A 117 0.67 10.46 8.32
N LYS A 118 -0.22 11.45 8.55
CA LYS A 118 -1.11 11.46 9.72
C LYS A 118 -2.09 10.29 9.73
N PHE A 119 -2.46 9.77 8.56
CA PHE A 119 -3.35 8.62 8.43
C PHE A 119 -2.59 7.29 8.47
N VAL A 120 -1.36 7.26 7.97
CA VAL A 120 -0.53 6.06 7.85
C VAL A 120 0.18 5.73 9.18
N ILE A 121 0.65 6.75 9.92
CA ILE A 121 1.39 6.57 11.18
C ILE A 121 0.63 5.76 12.24
N PRO A 122 -0.65 6.05 12.56
CA PRO A 122 -1.39 5.30 13.58
C PRO A 122 -1.50 3.80 13.25
N GLN A 123 -1.62 3.46 11.97
CA GLN A 123 -1.72 2.08 11.50
C GLN A 123 -0.41 1.32 11.70
N TRP A 124 0.71 1.95 11.34
CA TRP A 124 2.02 1.38 11.63
C TRP A 124 2.28 1.29 13.13
N GLY A 125 1.82 2.28 13.91
CA GLY A 125 1.87 2.24 15.37
C GLY A 125 1.13 1.04 15.94
N PHE A 126 -0.05 0.73 15.41
CA PHE A 126 -0.85 -0.43 15.82
C PHE A 126 -0.21 -1.76 15.42
N ILE A 127 0.29 -1.88 14.18
CA ILE A 127 1.01 -3.07 13.73
C ILE A 127 2.28 -3.29 14.57
N GLY A 128 3.02 -2.21 14.84
CA GLY A 128 4.21 -2.23 15.68
C GLY A 128 3.90 -2.61 17.12
N SER A 129 2.77 -2.14 17.67
CA SER A 129 2.36 -2.48 19.04
C SER A 129 2.03 -3.96 19.19
N CYS A 130 1.34 -4.58 18.23
CA CYS A 130 1.08 -6.03 18.25
C CYS A 130 2.38 -6.84 18.28
N PHE A 131 3.38 -6.46 17.49
CA PHE A 131 4.68 -7.11 17.51
C PHE A 131 5.41 -6.90 18.83
N LEU A 132 5.40 -5.67 19.36
CA LEU A 132 6.03 -5.36 20.65
C LEU A 132 5.38 -6.14 21.79
N VAL A 133 4.06 -6.27 21.82
CA VAL A 133 3.36 -7.11 22.81
C VAL A 133 3.87 -8.54 22.73
N GLY A 134 3.92 -9.14 21.54
CA GLY A 134 4.44 -10.50 21.37
C GLY A 134 5.91 -10.68 21.77
N VAL A 135 6.74 -9.64 21.68
CA VAL A 135 8.14 -9.69 22.15
C VAL A 135 8.23 -9.50 23.67
N ILE A 136 7.43 -8.61 24.24
CA ILE A 136 7.42 -8.29 25.68
C ILE A 136 6.93 -9.49 26.51
N THR A 137 6.13 -10.38 25.93
CA THR A 137 5.68 -11.59 26.62
C THR A 137 6.83 -12.57 26.91
N PHE A 138 7.93 -12.56 26.15
CA PHE A 138 9.08 -13.46 26.40
C PHE A 138 9.75 -13.17 27.76
N PRO A 139 10.18 -11.94 28.08
CA PRO A 139 10.68 -11.61 29.42
C PRO A 139 9.71 -11.99 30.54
N LEU A 140 8.40 -11.88 30.32
CA LEU A 140 7.41 -12.24 31.35
C LEU A 140 7.50 -13.71 31.78
N CYS A 141 8.00 -14.60 30.92
CA CYS A 141 8.13 -16.03 31.21
C CYS A 141 9.55 -16.44 31.66
N PHE A 142 10.58 -15.74 31.18
CA PHE A 142 11.98 -16.17 31.35
C PHE A 142 12.83 -15.23 32.24
N HIS A 143 12.26 -14.12 32.72
CA HIS A 143 12.95 -13.16 33.58
C HIS A 143 12.30 -13.13 34.97
N GLU A 144 13.04 -13.60 35.99
CA GLU A 144 12.53 -13.79 37.36
C GLU A 144 11.84 -12.54 37.94
N PRO A 145 12.41 -11.33 37.88
CA PRO A 145 11.77 -10.15 38.46
C PRO A 145 10.43 -9.82 37.78
N SER A 146 10.35 -10.01 36.46
CA SER A 146 9.12 -9.77 35.69
C SER A 146 8.05 -10.81 35.99
N ALA A 147 8.45 -12.09 36.06
CA ALA A 147 7.57 -13.20 36.39
C ALA A 147 7.01 -13.07 37.82
N THR A 148 7.87 -12.75 38.79
CA THR A 148 7.50 -12.58 40.20
C THR A 148 6.57 -11.38 40.37
N TYR A 149 6.90 -10.24 39.77
CA TYR A 149 6.04 -9.04 39.79
C TYR A 149 4.65 -9.32 39.19
N PHE A 150 4.59 -10.02 38.05
CA PHE A 150 3.32 -10.38 37.44
C PHE A 150 2.53 -11.38 38.27
N ASN A 151 3.22 -12.36 38.86
CA ASN A 151 2.61 -13.33 39.76
C ASN A 151 2.01 -12.64 41.00
N GLU A 152 2.72 -11.71 41.63
CA GLU A 152 2.24 -10.95 42.79
C GLU A 152 0.96 -10.15 42.50
N ILE A 153 0.87 -9.56 41.30
CA ILE A 153 -0.25 -8.68 40.94
C ILE A 153 -1.46 -9.47 40.42
N MET A 154 -1.24 -10.51 39.61
CA MET A 154 -2.30 -11.11 38.80
C MET A 154 -2.59 -12.57 39.12
N VAL A 155 -1.57 -13.41 39.36
CA VAL A 155 -1.72 -14.87 39.36
C VAL A 155 -1.79 -15.45 40.76
N THR A 156 -1.02 -14.88 41.70
CA THR A 156 -0.96 -15.29 43.11
C THR A 156 -0.59 -16.77 43.33
N ALA A 157 0.19 -17.37 42.42
CA ALA A 157 0.69 -18.74 42.57
C ALA A 157 1.86 -18.80 43.57
N ASP A 158 2.08 -19.97 44.17
CA ASP A 158 3.20 -20.19 45.09
C ASP A 158 4.53 -19.98 44.37
N VAL A 159 5.40 -19.20 45.00
CA VAL A 159 6.74 -18.90 44.49
C VAL A 159 7.69 -20.00 44.97
N PRO A 160 8.37 -20.72 44.07
CA PRO A 160 9.29 -21.80 44.47
C PRO A 160 10.49 -21.25 45.25
N PRO A 161 11.19 -22.11 46.02
CA PRO A 161 12.39 -21.70 46.74
C PRO A 161 13.44 -21.15 45.75
N PRO A 162 14.37 -20.29 46.22
CA PRO A 162 15.36 -19.65 45.35
C PRO A 162 16.29 -20.64 44.63
N GLU A 163 16.50 -21.83 45.20
CA GLU A 163 17.30 -22.92 44.60
C GLU A 163 16.71 -23.44 43.28
N ASP A 164 15.39 -23.36 43.10
CA ASP A 164 14.67 -23.82 41.90
C ASP A 164 14.41 -22.67 40.90
N ARG A 165 15.12 -21.54 41.00
CA ARG A 165 14.94 -20.35 40.13
C ARG A 165 16.25 -19.78 39.59
N GLU A 166 17.34 -20.53 39.65
CA GLU A 166 18.66 -20.03 39.26
C GLU A 166 18.80 -19.84 37.75
N THR A 167 18.10 -20.66 36.97
CA THR A 167 18.15 -20.62 35.51
C THR A 167 16.86 -20.06 34.91
N TRP A 168 16.99 -19.34 33.80
CA TRP A 168 15.86 -18.90 32.97
C TRP A 168 14.89 -20.04 32.56
N LEU A 169 15.38 -21.27 32.41
CA LEU A 169 14.52 -22.43 32.09
C LEU A 169 13.70 -22.88 33.28
N GLU A 170 14.25 -22.87 34.49
CA GLU A 170 13.51 -23.18 35.72
C GLU A 170 12.44 -22.12 36.00
N ILE A 171 12.76 -20.84 35.80
CA ILE A 171 11.78 -19.74 35.83
C ILE A 171 10.69 -19.96 34.77
N GLY A 172 11.08 -20.40 33.56
CA GLY A 172 10.15 -20.78 32.50
C GLY A 172 9.22 -21.93 32.91
N ILE A 173 9.77 -23.00 33.48
CA ILE A 173 9.01 -24.15 33.97
C ILE A 173 8.02 -23.73 35.06
N TRP A 174 8.45 -22.87 36.00
CA TRP A 174 7.56 -22.33 37.02
C TRP A 174 6.45 -21.46 36.41
N THR A 175 6.78 -20.53 35.52
CA THR A 175 5.76 -19.66 34.89
C THR A 175 4.78 -20.46 34.04
N TRP A 176 5.21 -21.55 33.39
CA TRP A 176 4.33 -22.46 32.63
C TRP A 176 3.41 -23.33 33.50
N ASN A 177 3.59 -23.37 34.81
CA ASN A 177 2.62 -24.05 35.68
C ASN A 177 1.30 -23.27 35.79
N TRP A 178 1.34 -21.95 35.55
CA TRP A 178 0.17 -21.06 35.67
C TRP A 178 -0.07 -20.19 34.42
N MET A 179 0.88 -20.07 33.51
CA MET A 179 0.67 -19.65 32.12
C MET A 179 0.50 -20.89 31.24
N GLU A 180 -0.22 -20.76 30.12
CA GLU A 180 -0.31 -21.87 29.17
C GLU A 180 1.09 -22.39 28.76
N PRO A 181 1.22 -23.69 28.42
CA PRO A 181 2.49 -24.30 28.04
C PRO A 181 3.25 -23.49 26.98
N PRO A 182 4.56 -23.70 26.78
CA PRO A 182 5.37 -22.96 25.79
C PRO A 182 4.78 -22.96 24.37
N LEU A 183 4.00 -23.99 24.03
CA LEU A 183 3.23 -24.05 22.80
C LEU A 183 2.17 -22.95 22.70
N GLY A 184 1.48 -22.61 23.78
CA GLY A 184 0.53 -21.50 23.88
C GLY A 184 1.21 -20.14 23.69
N HIS A 185 2.40 -19.94 24.26
CA HIS A 185 3.17 -18.71 24.08
C HIS A 185 3.63 -18.50 22.63
N ALA A 186 4.20 -19.54 22.03
CA ALA A 186 4.59 -19.52 20.63
C ALA A 186 3.37 -19.30 19.72
N SER A 187 2.24 -19.91 20.04
CA SER A 187 0.98 -19.71 19.33
C SER A 187 0.47 -18.27 19.46
N PHE A 188 0.53 -17.68 20.66
CA PHE A 188 0.15 -16.27 20.87
C PHE A 188 1.02 -15.32 20.04
N PHE A 189 2.34 -15.53 20.03
CA PHE A 189 3.24 -14.72 19.20
C PHE A 189 2.89 -14.83 17.70
N ILE A 190 2.66 -16.06 17.22
CA ILE A 190 2.23 -16.29 15.84
C ILE A 190 0.88 -15.63 15.56
N LEU A 191 -0.07 -15.70 16.49
CA LEU A 191 -1.37 -15.01 16.38
C LEU A 191 -1.21 -13.49 16.32
N CYS A 192 -0.30 -12.89 17.09
CA CYS A 192 0.02 -11.47 16.97
C CYS A 192 0.59 -11.12 15.60
N CYS A 193 1.46 -11.97 15.04
CA CYS A 193 1.98 -11.81 13.68
C CYS A 193 0.90 -11.95 12.61
N ASP A 194 0.03 -12.96 12.72
CA ASP A 194 -1.08 -13.18 11.80
C ASP A 194 -2.11 -12.06 11.88
N PHE A 195 -2.38 -11.55 13.08
CA PHE A 195 -3.23 -10.38 13.27
C PHE A 195 -2.60 -9.13 12.65
N ALA A 196 -1.32 -8.88 12.89
CA ALA A 196 -0.61 -7.77 12.25
C ALA A 196 -0.66 -7.86 10.71
N ARG A 197 -0.49 -9.07 10.16
CA ARG A 197 -0.65 -9.34 8.72
C ARG A 197 -2.08 -9.09 8.26
N ALA A 198 -3.08 -9.57 8.99
CA ALA A 198 -4.48 -9.33 8.67
C ALA A 198 -4.81 -7.84 8.70
N GLN A 199 -4.23 -7.06 9.63
CA GLN A 199 -4.37 -5.61 9.63
C GLN A 199 -3.71 -4.97 8.40
N LEU A 200 -2.53 -5.43 7.98
CA LEU A 200 -1.91 -5.00 6.72
C LEU A 200 -2.77 -5.31 5.50
N ASP A 201 -3.47 -6.44 5.48
CA ASP A 201 -4.41 -6.76 4.41
C ASP A 201 -5.70 -5.93 4.53
N ASN A 202 -6.14 -5.61 5.76
CA ASN A 202 -7.27 -4.72 6.01
C ASN A 202 -6.95 -3.26 5.66
N LEU A 203 -5.68 -2.84 5.63
CA LEU A 203 -5.29 -1.55 5.04
C LEU A 203 -5.66 -1.46 3.56
N LYS A 204 -5.81 -2.61 2.89
CA LYS A 204 -6.31 -2.68 1.52
C LYS A 204 -7.83 -2.61 1.43
N TYR A 205 -8.57 -2.46 2.55
CA TYR A 205 -10.02 -2.37 2.48
C TYR A 205 -10.47 -1.08 1.77
N PRO A 206 -11.24 -1.21 0.68
CA PRO A 206 -11.54 -0.10 -0.20
C PRO A 206 -12.38 0.98 0.49
N ARG A 207 -13.23 0.67 1.48
CA ARG A 207 -14.24 1.64 1.96
C ARG A 207 -13.69 2.82 2.78
N TRP A 208 -12.71 2.58 3.66
CA TRP A 208 -12.09 3.69 4.41
C TRP A 208 -11.10 4.43 3.52
N HIS A 209 -10.38 3.68 2.70
CA HIS A 209 -9.42 4.20 1.75
C HIS A 209 -10.09 5.07 0.67
N THR A 210 -11.27 4.70 0.17
CA THR A 210 -12.04 5.52 -0.79
C THR A 210 -12.43 6.85 -0.17
N ARG A 211 -12.92 6.89 1.08
CA ARG A 211 -13.26 8.17 1.73
C ARG A 211 -12.06 9.11 1.85
N ILE A 212 -10.87 8.59 2.12
CA ILE A 212 -9.66 9.41 2.19
C ILE A 212 -9.22 9.86 0.79
N ILE A 213 -9.25 8.95 -0.19
CA ILE A 213 -8.98 9.31 -1.60
C ILE A 213 -9.95 10.39 -2.05
N ASP A 214 -11.26 10.20 -1.86
CA ASP A 214 -12.32 11.11 -2.30
C ASP A 214 -12.18 12.46 -1.60
N GLY A 215 -11.93 12.47 -0.29
CA GLY A 215 -11.70 13.70 0.47
C GLY A 215 -10.46 14.46 -0.01
N ARG A 216 -9.40 13.74 -0.36
CA ARG A 216 -8.16 14.32 -0.90
C ARG A 216 -8.36 14.85 -2.31
N ALA A 217 -9.00 14.07 -3.19
CA ALA A 217 -9.37 14.47 -4.53
C ALA A 217 -10.22 15.75 -4.52
N ALA A 218 -11.23 15.81 -3.65
CA ALA A 218 -12.05 17.00 -3.46
C ALA A 218 -11.24 18.18 -2.93
N LYS A 219 -10.31 17.97 -1.99
CA LYS A 219 -9.42 19.02 -1.46
C LYS A 219 -8.57 19.65 -2.57
N ILE A 220 -8.00 18.84 -3.47
CA ILE A 220 -7.21 19.36 -4.61
C ILE A 220 -8.10 20.08 -5.61
N ALA A 221 -9.23 19.48 -5.98
CA ALA A 221 -10.16 20.12 -6.91
C ALA A 221 -10.67 21.48 -6.40
N ASN A 222 -10.86 21.62 -5.07
CA ASN A 222 -11.21 22.91 -4.46
C ASN A 222 -10.04 23.90 -4.44
N ARG A 223 -8.78 23.41 -4.42
CA ARG A 223 -7.58 24.25 -4.44
C ARG A 223 -7.25 24.78 -5.83
N TYR A 224 -7.52 24.00 -6.87
CA TYR A 224 -7.28 24.33 -8.28
C TYR A 224 -8.60 24.39 -9.07
N PRO A 225 -9.50 25.34 -8.77
CA PRO A 225 -10.82 25.41 -9.39
C PRO A 225 -10.80 25.80 -10.88
N GLN A 226 -9.67 26.32 -11.38
CA GLN A 226 -9.51 26.66 -12.79
C GLN A 226 -9.51 25.43 -13.72
N TYR A 227 -9.17 24.24 -13.19
CA TYR A 227 -9.14 23.01 -13.96
C TYR A 227 -10.44 22.21 -13.80
N PRO A 228 -10.87 21.44 -14.81
CA PRO A 228 -12.03 20.57 -14.73
C PRO A 228 -11.95 19.60 -13.55
N ARG A 229 -12.83 19.79 -12.57
CA ARG A 229 -12.92 19.00 -11.34
C ARG A 229 -12.86 17.48 -11.55
N PRO A 230 -13.61 16.86 -12.49
CA PRO A 230 -13.56 15.41 -12.68
C PRO A 230 -12.18 14.89 -13.09
N ILE A 231 -11.39 15.69 -13.81
CA ILE A 231 -10.04 15.30 -14.26
C ILE A 231 -9.06 15.38 -13.10
N VAL A 232 -9.12 16.45 -12.31
CA VAL A 232 -8.30 16.63 -11.11
C VAL A 232 -8.60 15.56 -10.06
N GLU A 233 -9.89 15.26 -9.84
CA GLU A 233 -10.30 14.21 -8.90
C GLU A 233 -9.84 12.82 -9.36
N ALA A 234 -10.00 12.49 -10.65
CA ALA A 234 -9.53 11.22 -11.21
C ALA A 234 -8.00 11.07 -11.13
N TRP A 235 -7.25 12.13 -11.41
CA TRP A 235 -5.79 12.15 -11.28
C TRP A 235 -5.33 12.02 -9.82
N SER A 236 -5.97 12.72 -8.89
CA SER A 236 -5.66 12.61 -7.46
C SER A 236 -5.97 11.20 -6.94
N ALA A 237 -7.04 10.58 -7.44
CA ALA A 237 -7.41 9.22 -7.09
C ALA A 237 -6.46 8.15 -7.68
N SER A 238 -5.93 8.35 -8.89
CA SER A 238 -4.99 7.41 -9.53
C SER A 238 -3.62 7.39 -8.85
N HIS A 239 -3.22 8.51 -8.22
CA HIS A 239 -2.04 8.58 -7.37
C HIS A 239 -2.31 7.87 -6.03
N GLY A 240 -2.30 6.53 -6.06
CA GLY A 240 -2.53 5.68 -4.90
C GLY A 240 -1.53 5.93 -3.76
N PHE A 241 -1.76 5.28 -2.63
CA PHE A 241 -0.84 5.27 -1.49
C PHE A 241 0.35 4.36 -1.82
N SER A 242 1.25 4.84 -2.67
CA SER A 242 2.57 4.23 -2.77
C SER A 242 3.45 4.86 -1.69
N PRO A 243 3.83 4.12 -0.63
CA PRO A 243 4.80 4.59 0.35
C PRO A 243 6.20 4.74 -0.25
#